data_AF-A0A382WPJ3-F1
#
_entry.id   AF-A0A382WPJ3-F1
#
_cell.length_a   1.000
_cell.length_b   1.000
_cell.length_c   1.000
_cell.angle_alpha   90.00
_cell.angle_beta   90.00
_cell.angle_gamma   90.00
#
_symmetry.space_group_name_H-M   'P 1'
#
loop_
_entity.id
_entity.type
_entity.pdbx_description
1 polymer ?
#
loop_
_entity_poly.entity_id
_entity_poly.type
_entity_poly.pdbx_seq_one_letter_code
_entity_poly.pdbx_strand_id
1 'polypeptide(L)'
;LVADLDEWGVPKKDVLRESFGPASGRKAPPKEVNPNAQGPEVVFKKSGKTVRWDPAFDSLVKFAEANGCDIPYACLAGNCGTCLTTIIKGDVDYQDNDPDFESEQGTCLTCSCVPKGPIELDA
;
A
#
# COMPACT_ATOMS: atom_id res chain seq x y z
N LEU A 1 -16.20 22.96 7.88
CA LEU A 1 -14.96 22.85 7.08
C LEU A 1 -15.16 22.58 5.59
N VAL A 2 -16.39 22.39 5.09
CA VAL A 2 -16.69 22.52 3.65
C VAL A 2 -17.94 23.36 3.35
N ALA A 3 -18.74 23.70 4.37
CA ALA A 3 -19.97 24.47 4.21
C ALA A 3 -19.69 25.94 3.81
N ASP A 4 -18.68 26.54 4.43
CA ASP A 4 -18.36 27.96 4.25
C ASP A 4 -17.90 28.30 2.82
N LEU A 5 -17.31 27.34 2.10
CA LEU A 5 -16.86 27.53 0.72
C LEU A 5 -18.04 27.62 -0.27
N ASP A 6 -19.12 26.87 -0.01
CA ASP A 6 -20.37 26.97 -0.79
C ASP A 6 -21.04 28.32 -0.51
N GLU A 7 -21.08 28.76 0.76
CA GLU A 7 -21.57 30.08 1.15
C GLU A 7 -20.77 31.24 0.55
N TRP A 8 -19.47 31.07 0.29
CA TRP A 8 -18.63 32.05 -0.39
C TRP A 8 -18.75 32.00 -1.93
N GLY A 9 -19.62 31.14 -2.47
CA GLY A 9 -19.89 31.03 -3.89
C GLY A 9 -18.77 30.35 -4.69
N VAL A 10 -17.90 29.58 -4.02
CA VAL A 10 -16.84 28.83 -4.69
C VAL A 10 -17.50 27.74 -5.55
N PRO A 11 -17.23 27.68 -6.87
CA PRO A 11 -17.81 26.65 -7.71
C PRO A 11 -17.37 25.27 -7.22
N LYS A 12 -18.28 24.30 -7.15
CA LYS A 12 -17.98 22.95 -6.65
C LYS A 12 -16.79 22.27 -7.34
N LYS A 13 -16.59 22.56 -8.64
CA LYS A 13 -15.44 22.09 -9.43
C LYS A 13 -14.09 22.62 -8.96
N ASP A 14 -14.09 23.75 -8.25
CA ASP A 14 -12.89 24.42 -7.74
C ASP A 14 -12.64 24.06 -6.25
N VAL A 15 -13.55 23.28 -5.65
CA VAL A 15 -13.37 22.71 -4.31
C VAL A 15 -12.64 21.37 -4.42
N LEU A 16 -11.33 21.41 -4.25
CA LEU A 16 -10.48 20.21 -4.21
C LEU A 16 -10.43 19.66 -2.78
N ARG A 17 -10.45 18.33 -2.64
CA ARG A 17 -10.42 17.66 -1.34
C ARG A 17 -9.35 16.58 -1.33
N GLU A 18 -8.55 16.58 -0.27
CA GLU A 18 -7.61 15.50 0.03
C GLU A 18 -8.01 14.88 1.38
N SER A 19 -7.99 13.55 1.43
CA SER A 19 -8.25 12.78 2.64
C SER A 19 -6.92 12.38 3.27
N PHE A 20 -6.62 12.95 4.43
CA PHE A 20 -5.57 12.43 5.29
C PHE A 20 -6.19 11.27 6.07
N GLY A 21 -5.65 10.06 5.88
CA GLY A 21 -6.08 8.86 6.60
C GLY A 21 -6.04 9.05 8.13
N PRO A 22 -6.50 8.05 8.91
CA PRO A 22 -6.46 8.14 10.36
C PRO A 22 -5.05 8.51 10.83
N ALA A 23 -4.94 9.39 11.85
CA ALA A 23 -3.68 9.91 12.40
C ALA A 23 -2.81 8.84 13.10
N SER A 24 -2.96 7.57 12.73
CA SER A 24 -2.25 6.41 13.27
C SER A 24 -0.84 6.25 12.72
N GLY A 25 -0.36 7.16 11.87
CA GLY A 25 0.98 7.20 11.30
C GLY A 25 2.09 7.50 12.31
N ARG A 26 2.22 6.70 13.39
CA ARG A 26 3.51 6.58 14.07
C ARG A 26 4.43 5.82 13.13
N LYS A 27 5.48 6.46 12.64
CA LYS A 27 6.63 5.74 12.06
C LYS A 27 7.17 4.83 13.16
N ALA A 28 6.79 3.56 13.12
CA ALA A 28 7.49 2.53 13.87
C ALA A 28 8.95 2.54 13.38
N PRO A 29 9.92 2.25 14.26
CA PRO A 29 11.29 2.02 13.81
C PRO A 29 11.30 0.98 12.68
N PRO A 30 12.26 1.06 11.74
CA PRO A 30 12.38 0.08 10.66
C PRO A 30 12.31 -1.32 11.24
N LYS A 31 11.33 -2.10 10.79
CA LYS A 31 11.11 -3.44 11.32
C LYS A 31 12.17 -4.36 10.74
N GLU A 32 12.93 -5.02 11.61
CA GLU A 32 13.96 -5.96 11.18
C GLU A 32 13.32 -7.14 10.44
N VAL A 33 13.92 -7.54 9.33
CA VAL A 33 13.49 -8.69 8.54
C VAL A 33 13.77 -9.99 9.31
N ASN A 34 12.76 -10.82 9.48
CA ASN A 34 12.91 -12.14 10.08
C ASN A 34 13.35 -13.17 9.02
N PRO A 35 14.60 -13.68 9.06
CA PRO A 35 15.08 -14.67 8.09
C PRO A 35 14.37 -16.03 8.21
N ASN A 36 13.66 -16.27 9.31
CA ASN A 36 12.93 -17.51 9.57
C ASN A 36 11.41 -17.35 9.37
N ALA A 37 10.98 -16.33 8.63
CA ALA A 37 9.58 -16.16 8.28
C ALA A 37 9.03 -17.39 7.55
N GLN A 38 7.84 -17.83 7.95
CA GLN A 38 7.18 -19.03 7.42
C GLN A 38 5.93 -18.70 6.58
N GLY A 39 5.67 -17.42 6.31
CA GLY A 39 4.55 -16.99 5.47
C GLY A 39 4.76 -17.31 3.99
N PRO A 40 3.79 -16.92 3.14
CA PRO A 40 3.86 -17.13 1.70
C PRO A 40 5.10 -16.50 1.07
N GLU A 41 5.53 -17.07 -0.05
CA GLU A 41 6.61 -16.52 -0.85
C GLU A 41 6.18 -15.23 -1.54
N VAL A 42 7.02 -14.19 -1.47
CA VAL A 42 6.83 -12.91 -2.15
C VAL A 42 8.02 -12.69 -3.06
N VAL A 43 7.75 -12.61 -4.36
CA VAL A 43 8.75 -12.38 -5.40
C VAL A 43 8.66 -10.92 -5.86
N PHE A 44 9.76 -10.20 -5.73
CA PHE A 44 9.97 -8.87 -6.28
C PHE A 44 10.77 -9.00 -7.57
N LYS A 45 10.07 -9.00 -8.72
CA LYS A 45 10.65 -9.27 -10.04
C LYS A 45 11.72 -8.25 -10.48
N LYS A 46 11.50 -6.94 -10.32
CA LYS A 46 12.48 -5.92 -10.73
C LYS A 46 13.72 -5.95 -9.84
N SER A 47 13.52 -6.21 -8.56
CA SER A 47 14.61 -6.35 -7.58
C SER A 47 15.32 -7.72 -7.64
N GLY A 48 14.70 -8.72 -8.27
CA GLY A 48 15.20 -10.10 -8.34
C GLY A 48 15.23 -10.83 -6.98
N LYS A 49 14.43 -10.35 -6.01
CA LYS A 49 14.43 -10.86 -4.63
C LYS A 49 13.22 -11.74 -4.37
N THR A 50 13.46 -12.89 -3.77
CA THR A 50 12.43 -13.79 -3.29
C THR A 50 12.59 -13.95 -1.79
N VAL A 51 11.57 -13.53 -1.04
CA VAL A 51 11.58 -13.52 0.42
C VAL A 51 10.26 -14.05 0.96
N ARG A 52 10.28 -14.67 2.13
CA ARG A 52 9.04 -15.16 2.77
C ARG A 52 8.39 -14.06 3.57
N TRP A 53 7.08 -13.92 3.39
CA TRP A 53 6.26 -12.96 4.12
C TRP A 53 6.37 -13.20 5.62
N ASP A 54 6.68 -12.13 6.34
CA ASP A 54 6.63 -12.09 7.79
C ASP A 54 5.30 -11.45 8.22
N PRO A 55 4.40 -12.18 8.91
CA PRO A 55 3.11 -11.65 9.36
C PRO A 55 3.25 -10.52 10.39
N ALA A 56 4.46 -10.23 10.85
CA ALA A 56 4.71 -9.03 11.63
C ALA A 56 4.56 -7.74 10.79
N PHE A 57 4.63 -7.81 9.45
CA PHE A 57 4.36 -6.67 8.59
C PHE A 57 2.87 -6.55 8.29
N ASP A 58 2.39 -5.30 8.27
CA ASP A 58 0.99 -4.96 8.01
C ASP A 58 0.70 -4.65 6.54
N SER A 59 1.73 -4.48 5.71
CA SER A 59 1.58 -4.10 4.30
C SER A 59 2.78 -4.54 3.46
N LEU A 60 2.50 -4.90 2.20
CA LEU A 60 3.52 -5.30 1.21
C LEU A 60 4.58 -4.22 0.98
N VAL A 61 4.21 -2.94 1.01
CA VAL A 61 5.16 -1.83 0.80
C VAL A 61 6.22 -1.76 1.90
N LYS A 62 5.83 -1.93 3.17
CA LYS A 62 6.76 -1.89 4.31
C LYS A 62 7.67 -3.10 4.31
N PHE A 63 7.12 -4.25 3.92
CA PHE A 63 7.90 -5.47 3.76
C PHE A 63 8.91 -5.35 2.61
N ALA A 64 8.51 -4.76 1.48
CA ALA A 64 9.41 -4.46 0.37
C ALA A 64 10.56 -3.54 0.81
N GLU A 65 10.25 -2.42 1.48
CA GLU A 65 11.23 -1.47 1.99
C GLU A 65 12.23 -2.15 2.95
N ALA A 66 11.75 -2.95 3.90
CA ALA A 66 12.61 -3.65 4.86
C ALA A 66 13.51 -4.70 4.20
N ASN A 67 13.12 -5.23 3.05
CA ASN A 67 13.94 -6.12 2.23
C ASN A 67 14.78 -5.37 1.18
N GLY A 68 14.74 -4.04 1.15
CA GLY A 68 15.45 -3.21 0.17
C GLY A 68 14.97 -3.43 -1.26
N CYS A 69 13.66 -3.59 -1.45
CA CYS A 69 12.97 -3.56 -2.74
C CYS A 69 12.27 -2.21 -2.87
N ASP A 70 12.42 -1.55 -4.02
CA ASP A 70 11.88 -0.21 -4.23
C ASP A 70 10.44 -0.28 -4.75
N ILE A 71 9.52 0.31 -4.00
CA ILE A 71 8.14 0.53 -4.43
C ILE A 71 7.83 2.00 -4.13
N PRO A 72 7.40 2.81 -5.11
CA PRO A 72 7.03 4.19 -4.84
C PRO A 72 5.84 4.24 -3.88
N TYR A 73 5.88 5.08 -2.84
CA TYR A 73 4.75 5.24 -1.92
C TYR A 73 4.70 6.65 -1.33
N ALA A 74 3.52 7.07 -0.86
CA ALA A 74 3.33 8.40 -0.26
C ALA A 74 2.37 8.39 0.94
N CYS A 75 1.06 8.22 0.71
CA CYS A 75 0.06 8.41 1.78
C CYS A 75 -0.01 7.28 2.82
N LEU A 76 0.41 6.05 2.45
CA LEU A 76 0.28 4.83 3.26
C LEU A 76 -1.15 4.56 3.79
N ALA A 77 -2.15 5.10 3.11
CA ALA A 77 -3.56 5.08 3.51
C ALA A 77 -4.52 4.65 2.38
N GLY A 78 -3.98 4.18 1.24
CA GLY A 78 -4.80 3.67 0.14
C GLY A 78 -5.55 4.73 -0.69
N ASN A 79 -5.19 6.02 -0.61
CA ASN A 79 -5.94 7.11 -1.27
C ASN A 79 -5.20 7.78 -2.45
N CYS A 80 -3.87 7.67 -2.54
CA CYS A 80 -3.08 8.44 -3.53
C CYS A 80 -2.67 7.66 -4.79
N GLY A 81 -2.81 6.33 -4.81
CA GLY A 81 -2.39 5.50 -5.94
C GLY A 81 -0.88 5.35 -6.16
N THR A 82 -0.03 6.15 -5.50
CA THR A 82 1.44 6.06 -5.66
C THR A 82 2.01 4.65 -5.43
N CYS A 83 1.44 3.88 -4.49
CA CYS A 83 1.86 2.52 -4.15
C CYS A 83 1.27 1.42 -5.07
N LEU A 84 0.61 1.80 -6.17
CA LEU A 84 0.02 0.89 -7.13
C LEU A 84 1.10 0.05 -7.81
N THR A 85 0.96 -1.27 -7.71
CA THR A 85 1.93 -2.23 -8.27
C THR A 85 1.19 -3.33 -9.00
N THR A 86 1.73 -3.75 -10.15
CA THR A 86 1.19 -4.89 -10.90
C THR A 86 1.46 -6.21 -10.18
N ILE A 87 0.41 -7.02 -10.03
CA ILE A 87 0.49 -8.42 -9.61
C ILE A 87 0.74 -9.25 -10.87
N ILE A 88 1.92 -9.85 -10.97
CA ILE A 88 2.25 -10.75 -12.08
C ILE A 88 1.59 -12.12 -11.84
N LYS A 89 1.55 -12.57 -10.58
CA LYS A 89 0.92 -13.83 -10.16
C LYS A 89 0.50 -13.79 -8.71
N GLY A 90 -0.62 -14.42 -8.38
CA GLY A 90 -1.11 -14.53 -6.99
C GLY A 90 -2.24 -13.54 -6.71
N ASP A 91 -2.53 -13.33 -5.44
CA ASP A 91 -3.65 -12.52 -4.96
C ASP A 91 -3.31 -11.88 -3.61
N VAL A 92 -3.95 -10.76 -3.30
CA VAL A 92 -3.75 -10.00 -2.05
C VAL A 92 -5.05 -9.94 -1.23
N ASP A 93 -4.90 -9.63 0.05
CA ASP A 93 -6.00 -9.39 0.97
C ASP A 93 -5.86 -7.98 1.58
N TYR A 94 -6.96 -7.23 1.67
CA TYR A 94 -7.00 -5.87 2.24
C TYR A 94 -7.49 -5.95 3.69
N GLN A 95 -6.65 -5.55 4.66
CA GLN A 95 -6.86 -5.88 6.08
C GLN A 95 -7.88 -5.02 6.81
N ASP A 96 -7.98 -3.72 6.49
CA ASP A 96 -8.77 -2.76 7.29
C ASP A 96 -10.02 -2.25 6.57
N ASN A 97 -9.87 -1.67 5.37
CA ASN A 97 -10.96 -1.15 4.55
C ASN A 97 -10.55 -1.19 3.07
N ASP A 98 -11.55 -1.24 2.18
CA ASP A 98 -11.32 -1.00 0.77
C ASP A 98 -10.64 0.36 0.57
N PRO A 99 -9.59 0.42 -0.26
CA PRO A 99 -8.93 1.67 -0.56
C PRO A 99 -9.85 2.64 -1.29
N ASP A 100 -9.67 3.93 -1.05
CA ASP A 100 -10.42 4.99 -1.76
C ASP A 100 -9.95 5.11 -3.22
N PHE A 101 -8.68 4.79 -3.48
CA PHE A 101 -8.14 4.72 -4.83
C PHE A 101 -8.55 3.40 -5.50
N GLU A 102 -9.27 3.49 -6.62
CA GLU A 102 -9.69 2.33 -7.40
C GLU A 102 -8.50 1.73 -8.15
N SER A 103 -8.10 0.51 -7.78
CA SER A 103 -7.02 -0.23 -8.47
C SER A 103 -7.56 -0.94 -9.71
N GLU A 104 -6.81 -0.87 -10.81
CA GLU A 104 -7.10 -1.63 -12.03
C GLU A 104 -6.94 -3.14 -11.81
N GLN A 105 -7.63 -3.95 -12.62
CA GLN A 105 -7.50 -5.41 -12.55
C GLN A 105 -6.03 -5.85 -12.74
N GLY A 106 -5.57 -6.75 -11.87
CA GLY A 106 -4.18 -7.22 -11.89
C GLY A 106 -3.18 -6.24 -11.24
N THR A 107 -3.67 -5.23 -10.52
CA THR A 107 -2.84 -4.35 -9.69
C THR A 107 -3.32 -4.34 -8.25
N CYS A 108 -2.46 -3.90 -7.33
CA CYS A 108 -2.85 -3.65 -5.94
C CYS A 108 -2.16 -2.43 -5.35
N LEU A 109 -2.77 -1.88 -4.30
CA LEU A 109 -2.16 -0.85 -3.47
C LEU A 109 -1.36 -1.54 -2.36
N THR A 110 -0.07 -1.72 -2.59
CA THR A 110 0.85 -2.44 -1.70
C THR A 110 0.92 -1.87 -0.27
N CYS A 111 0.49 -0.63 -0.09
CA CYS A 111 0.43 0.04 1.20
C CYS A 111 -0.80 -0.30 2.05
N SER A 112 -1.77 -1.02 1.51
CA SER A 112 -3.04 -1.36 2.18
C SER A 112 -3.38 -2.85 2.12
N CYS A 113 -2.50 -3.69 1.57
CA CYS A 113 -2.75 -5.11 1.41
C CYS A 113 -1.58 -5.99 1.85
N VAL A 114 -1.90 -7.24 2.13
CA VAL A 114 -1.00 -8.33 2.51
C VAL A 114 -1.15 -9.49 1.52
N PRO A 115 -0.14 -10.37 1.36
CA PRO A 115 -0.26 -11.52 0.48
C PRO A 115 -1.25 -12.55 1.03
N LYS A 116 -2.20 -12.99 0.20
CA LYS A 116 -3.15 -14.08 0.53
C LYS A 116 -2.52 -15.47 0.38
N GLY A 117 -1.44 -15.54 -0.38
CA GLY A 117 -0.67 -16.73 -0.70
C GLY A 117 0.61 -16.33 -1.45
N PRO A 118 1.30 -17.30 -2.09
CA PRO A 118 2.48 -16.98 -2.90
C PRO A 118 2.15 -15.95 -3.98
N ILE A 119 2.94 -14.88 -4.06
CA ILE A 119 2.69 -13.73 -4.94
C ILE A 119 3.96 -13.27 -5.64
N GLU A 120 3.82 -12.78 -6.86
CA GLU A 120 4.86 -12.14 -7.66
C GLU A 120 4.41 -10.74 -8.07
N LEU A 121 5.24 -9.73 -7.75
CA LEU A 121 4.99 -8.31 -7.97
C LEU A 121 6.02 -7.74 -8.96
N ASP A 122 5.60 -6.79 -9.78
CA ASP A 122 6.48 -6.03 -10.67
C ASP A 122 7.27 -4.92 -9.94
N ALA A 123 8.03 -5.32 -8.91
CA ALA A 123 8.83 -4.47 -8.01
C ALA A 123 10.19 -5.11 -7.67
#